data_AF-A0A7J0CTI5-F1
#
_entry.id   AF-A0A7J0CTI5-F1
#
_cell.length_a   1.000
_cell.length_b   1.000
_cell.length_c   1.000
_cell.angle_alpha   90.00
_cell.angle_beta   90.00
_cell.angle_gamma   90.00
#
_symmetry.space_group_name_H-M   'P 1'
#
loop_
_entity.id
_entity.type
_entity.pdbx_description
1 polymer ?
#
loop_
_entity_poly.entity_id
_entity_poly.type
_entity_poly.pdbx_seq_one_letter_code
_entity_poly.pdbx_strand_id
1 'polypeptide(L)'
;MELGGEWSLMMYTDGLIEGRVGAGSSQRLGQDGMVAMVNSRLEQGLTGEDLLEAAVAEVRELNGGELTDDVAVLLLGRDPERIRRRGRSASRPGPVSTAPAAAPAASAQRPPLYGP
;
A
#
# COMPACT_ATOMS: atom_id res chain seq x y z
N MET A 1 28.39 -6.58 -6.19
CA MET A 1 27.67 -5.77 -5.20
C MET A 1 26.65 -6.68 -4.55
N GLU A 2 26.61 -6.74 -3.21
CA GLU A 2 25.59 -7.47 -2.45
C GLU A 2 24.72 -6.46 -1.69
N LEU A 3 23.40 -6.67 -1.67
CA LEU A 3 22.42 -5.74 -1.10
C LEU A 3 22.17 -5.95 0.41
N GLY A 4 22.86 -6.91 1.04
CA GLY A 4 22.69 -7.21 2.46
C GLY A 4 21.32 -7.81 2.84
N GLY A 5 21.04 -7.86 4.15
CA GLY A 5 19.83 -8.45 4.70
C GLY A 5 18.58 -7.57 4.55
N GLU A 6 18.77 -6.25 4.45
CA GLU A 6 17.73 -5.23 4.32
C GLU A 6 18.03 -4.34 3.12
N TRP A 7 17.07 -4.16 2.23
CA TRP A 7 17.25 -3.32 1.04
C TRP A 7 15.92 -2.85 0.48
N SER A 8 15.98 -1.79 -0.32
CA SER A 8 14.90 -1.36 -1.19
C SER A 8 15.43 -1.15 -2.61
N LEU A 9 14.65 -1.57 -3.60
CA LEU A 9 14.91 -1.40 -5.03
C LEU A 9 13.71 -0.70 -5.65
N MET A 10 13.94 0.46 -6.26
CA MET A 10 12.92 1.17 -7.03
C MET A 10 13.15 0.94 -8.52
N MET A 11 12.10 0.57 -9.24
CA MET A 11 12.07 0.47 -10.70
C MET A 11 11.05 1.47 -11.23
N TYR A 12 11.33 2.11 -12.35
CA TYR A 12 10.47 3.13 -12.93
C TYR A 12 10.52 3.09 -14.46
N THR A 13 9.47 3.58 -15.11
CA THR A 13 9.48 3.91 -16.54
C THR A 13 10.11 5.29 -16.77
N ASP A 14 10.64 5.51 -17.96
CA ASP A 14 11.27 6.77 -18.37
C ASP A 14 10.33 7.98 -18.29
N GLY A 15 9.01 7.79 -18.46
CA GLY A 15 8.02 8.84 -18.24
C GLY A 15 8.16 9.62 -16.93
N LEU A 16 8.71 8.99 -15.86
CA LEU A 16 9.01 9.66 -14.60
C LEU A 16 10.14 10.70 -14.73
N ILE A 17 11.24 10.35 -15.40
CA ILE A 17 12.41 11.22 -15.56
C ILE A 17 12.24 12.24 -16.70
N GLU A 18 11.30 11.97 -17.60
CA GLU A 18 10.87 12.85 -18.68
C GLU A 18 9.98 14.01 -18.21
N GLY A 19 9.48 13.95 -16.97
CA GLY A 19 8.84 15.07 -16.29
C GLY A 19 9.75 16.31 -16.21
N ARG A 20 9.22 17.46 -15.81
CA ARG A 20 9.96 18.74 -15.80
C ARG A 20 10.48 19.08 -14.42
N VAL A 21 11.49 19.93 -14.35
CA VAL A 21 11.98 20.50 -13.08
C VAL A 21 11.10 21.63 -12.53
N GLY A 22 10.04 22.01 -13.25
CA GLY A 22 9.13 23.08 -12.86
C GLY A 22 8.18 23.48 -13.99
N ALA A 23 7.05 24.08 -13.62
CA ALA A 23 5.99 24.42 -14.56
C ALA A 23 6.52 25.39 -15.64
N GLY A 24 6.30 25.05 -16.91
CA GLY A 24 6.78 25.82 -18.06
C GLY A 24 8.29 25.68 -18.35
N SER A 25 9.03 24.91 -17.55
CA SER A 25 10.45 24.62 -17.82
C SER A 25 10.59 23.65 -19.00
N SER A 26 11.50 23.91 -19.92
CA SER A 26 11.88 22.92 -20.94
C SER A 26 12.81 21.84 -20.40
N GLN A 27 13.40 22.05 -19.22
CA GLN A 27 14.37 21.15 -18.61
C GLN A 27 13.65 19.94 -17.99
N ARG A 28 14.11 18.75 -18.38
CA ARG A 28 13.68 17.47 -17.83
C ARG A 28 14.24 17.27 -16.42
N LEU A 29 13.47 16.59 -15.58
CA LEU A 29 13.87 16.15 -14.24
C LEU A 29 15.15 15.33 -14.32
N GLY A 30 15.19 14.39 -15.26
CA GLY A 30 16.32 13.49 -15.45
C GLY A 30 16.54 12.56 -14.26
N GLN A 31 17.55 11.71 -14.35
CA GLN A 31 17.87 10.75 -13.30
C GLN A 31 18.36 11.44 -12.02
N ASP A 32 19.22 12.45 -12.13
CA ASP A 32 19.78 13.14 -10.97
C ASP A 32 18.70 13.90 -10.18
N GLY A 33 17.80 14.59 -10.89
CA GLY A 33 16.66 15.25 -10.28
C GLY A 33 15.74 14.25 -9.59
N MET A 34 15.45 13.11 -10.23
CA MET A 34 14.65 12.04 -9.63
C MET A 34 15.31 11.44 -8.38
N VAL A 35 16.62 11.22 -8.37
CA VAL A 35 17.34 10.71 -7.20
C VAL A 35 17.31 11.72 -6.06
N ALA A 36 17.60 12.99 -6.32
CA ALA A 36 17.54 14.04 -5.30
C ALA A 36 16.13 14.16 -4.71
N MET A 37 15.13 14.10 -5.57
CA MET A 37 13.71 14.14 -5.24
C MET A 37 13.31 12.98 -4.32
N VAL A 38 13.64 11.73 -4.66
CA VAL A 38 13.35 10.56 -3.82
C VAL A 38 14.10 10.62 -2.48
N ASN A 39 15.37 11.02 -2.49
CA ASN A 39 16.17 11.14 -1.26
C ASN A 39 15.57 12.14 -0.28
N SER A 40 15.08 13.29 -0.77
CA SER A 40 14.40 14.28 0.09
C SER A 40 13.18 13.69 0.81
N ARG A 41 12.46 12.76 0.19
CA ARG A 41 11.26 12.13 0.78
C ARG A 41 11.62 11.05 1.77
N LEU A 42 12.68 10.30 1.49
CA LEU A 42 13.26 9.37 2.45
C LEU A 42 13.76 10.10 3.69
N GLU A 43 14.40 11.27 3.54
CA GLU A 43 14.84 12.12 4.66
C GLU A 43 13.67 12.64 5.49
N GLN A 44 12.50 12.84 4.86
CA GLN A 44 11.24 13.17 5.54
C GLN A 44 10.57 11.94 6.19
N GLY A 45 11.16 10.75 6.06
CA GLY A 45 10.67 9.51 6.65
C GLY A 45 9.58 8.80 5.84
N LEU A 46 9.30 9.23 4.60
CA LEU A 46 8.35 8.54 3.74
C LEU A 46 8.93 7.19 3.30
N THR A 47 8.08 6.17 3.28
CA THR A 47 8.45 4.81 2.90
C THR A 47 7.31 4.13 2.16
N GLY A 48 7.59 3.00 1.49
CA GLY A 48 6.53 2.16 0.93
C GLY A 48 5.69 2.88 -0.12
N GLU A 49 4.37 2.79 0.03
CA GLU A 49 3.38 3.40 -0.87
C GLU A 49 3.39 4.93 -0.77
N ASP A 50 3.48 5.48 0.43
CA ASP A 50 3.50 6.94 0.67
C ASP A 50 4.68 7.61 -0.06
N LEU A 51 5.84 6.94 -0.12
CA LEU A 51 6.99 7.41 -0.89
C LEU A 51 6.69 7.47 -2.40
N LEU A 52 6.04 6.43 -2.92
CA LEU A 52 5.72 6.35 -4.35
C LEU A 52 4.66 7.38 -4.74
N GLU A 53 3.62 7.53 -3.91
CA GLU A 53 2.57 8.52 -4.11
C GLU A 53 3.15 9.94 -4.10
N ALA A 54 3.97 10.27 -3.10
CA ALA A 54 4.61 11.58 -3.01
C ALA A 54 5.54 11.87 -4.20
N ALA A 55 6.28 10.88 -4.67
CA ALA A 55 7.16 11.04 -5.83
C ALA A 55 6.36 11.30 -7.12
N VAL A 56 5.30 10.53 -7.38
CA VAL A 56 4.46 10.72 -8.57
C VAL A 56 3.69 12.05 -8.51
N ALA A 57 3.18 12.42 -7.33
CA ALA A 57 2.47 13.67 -7.12
C ALA A 57 3.36 14.87 -7.44
N GLU A 58 4.59 14.92 -6.91
CA GLU A 58 5.47 16.05 -7.18
C GLU A 58 5.90 16.12 -8.64
N VAL A 59 6.17 14.99 -9.29
CA VAL A 59 6.52 15.04 -10.73
C VAL A 59 5.38 15.61 -11.56
N ARG A 60 4.11 15.32 -11.20
CA ARG A 60 2.93 15.95 -11.83
C ARG A 60 2.83 17.45 -11.52
N GLU A 61 3.08 17.85 -10.28
CA GLU A 61 3.10 19.26 -9.88
C GLU A 61 4.18 20.05 -10.63
N LEU A 62 5.41 19.54 -10.66
CA LEU A 62 6.53 20.14 -11.38
C LEU A 62 6.27 20.17 -12.89
N ASN A 63 5.54 19.21 -13.43
CA ASN A 63 5.16 19.23 -14.84
C ASN A 63 4.06 20.26 -15.14
N GLY A 64 3.34 20.75 -14.13
CA GLY A 64 2.21 21.67 -14.28
C GLY A 64 0.93 20.99 -14.77
N GLY A 65 0.78 19.69 -14.53
CA GLY A 65 -0.37 18.89 -14.98
C GLY A 65 0.01 17.45 -15.33
N GLU A 66 -0.77 16.83 -16.22
CA GLU A 66 -0.52 15.47 -16.68
C GLU A 66 0.85 15.33 -17.36
N LEU A 67 1.48 14.17 -17.14
CA LEU A 67 2.77 13.85 -17.75
C LEU A 67 2.59 13.51 -19.23
N THR A 68 3.63 13.75 -20.02
CA THR A 68 3.59 13.53 -21.47
C THR A 68 3.71 12.06 -21.86
N ASP A 69 4.09 11.21 -20.90
CA ASP A 69 4.37 9.80 -21.11
C ASP A 69 3.88 8.98 -19.91
N ASP A 70 3.75 7.67 -20.11
CA ASP A 70 3.22 6.76 -19.10
C ASP A 70 4.19 6.58 -17.93
N VAL A 71 3.65 6.70 -16.72
CA VAL A 71 4.41 6.51 -15.48
C VAL A 71 3.98 5.23 -14.79
N ALA A 72 4.95 4.35 -14.56
CA ALA A 72 4.86 3.27 -13.61
C ALA A 72 6.08 3.31 -12.67
N VAL A 73 5.84 3.09 -11.38
CA VAL A 73 6.89 2.98 -10.37
C VAL A 73 6.62 1.76 -9.50
N LEU A 74 7.66 0.99 -9.21
CA LEU A 74 7.61 -0.20 -8.37
C LEU A 74 8.67 -0.09 -7.27
N LEU A 75 8.27 -0.29 -6.03
CA LEU A 75 9.18 -0.39 -4.89
C LEU A 75 9.19 -1.83 -4.36
N LEU A 76 10.36 -2.46 -4.39
CA LEU A 76 10.60 -3.77 -3.80
C LEU A 76 11.45 -3.59 -2.55
N GLY A 77 10.93 -4.02 -1.40
CA GLY A 77 11.65 -3.97 -0.13
C GLY A 77 11.88 -5.36 0.44
N ARG A 78 13.07 -5.60 0.97
CA ARG A 78 13.36 -6.72 1.87
C ARG A 78 13.61 -6.17 3.26
N ASP A 79 12.72 -6.54 4.18
CA ASP A 79 12.87 -6.34 5.62
C ASP A 79 12.63 -7.69 6.30
N PRO A 80 13.69 -8.37 6.79
CA PRO A 80 13.60 -9.65 7.46
C PRO A 80 12.65 -9.64 8.66
N GLU A 81 12.58 -8.56 9.43
CA GLU A 81 11.69 -8.46 10.59
C GLU A 81 10.22 -8.30 10.18
N ARG A 82 9.95 -7.53 9.14
CA ARG A 82 8.60 -7.43 8.55
C ARG A 82 8.16 -8.77 7.95
N ILE A 83 9.04 -9.48 7.25
CA ILE A 83 8.78 -10.81 6.68
C ILE A 83 8.50 -11.83 7.81
N ARG A 84 9.33 -11.88 8.85
CA ARG A 84 9.16 -12.77 10.02
C ARG A 84 7.83 -12.50 10.75
N ARG A 85 7.47 -11.23 10.95
CA ARG A 85 6.17 -10.86 11.55
C ARG A 85 4.98 -11.32 10.71
N ARG A 86 5.01 -11.12 9.39
CA ARG A 86 3.96 -11.59 8.48
C ARG A 86 3.80 -13.11 8.51
N GLY A 87 4.91 -13.85 8.48
CA GLY A 87 4.91 -15.31 8.57
C GLY A 87 4.30 -15.83 9.88
N ARG A 88 4.61 -15.20 11.03
CA ARG A 88 3.99 -15.56 12.32
C ARG A 88 2.49 -15.26 12.38
N SER A 89 2.05 -14.18 11.74
CA SER A 89 0.63 -13.82 11.66
C SER A 89 -0.17 -14.82 10.81
N ALA A 90 0.38 -15.25 9.67
CA ALA A 90 -0.26 -16.23 8.78
C ALA A 90 -0.35 -17.64 9.39
N SER A 91 0.57 -18.01 10.28
CA SER A 91 0.63 -19.35 10.90
C SER A 91 -0.25 -19.54 12.13
N ARG A 92 -1.06 -18.55 12.54
CA ARG A 92 -1.95 -18.68 13.71
C ARG A 92 -3.38 -18.99 13.27
N PRO A 93 -3.80 -20.28 13.15
CA PRO A 93 -5.21 -20.60 13.03
C PRO A 93 -5.91 -20.13 14.31
N GLY A 94 -6.93 -19.27 14.18
CA GLY A 94 -7.75 -18.84 15.32
C GLY A 94 -8.43 -20.03 15.98
N PRO A 95 -8.69 -20.00 17.31
CA PRO A 95 -9.47 -21.04 17.95
C PRO A 95 -10.86 -21.06 17.33
N VAL A 96 -11.21 -22.15 16.63
CA VAL A 96 -12.57 -22.40 16.17
C VAL A 96 -13.44 -22.58 17.42
N SER A 97 -14.30 -21.61 17.70
CA SER A 97 -15.30 -21.71 18.76
C SER A 97 -16.38 -22.69 18.31
N THR A 98 -16.24 -23.97 18.69
CA THR A 98 -17.31 -24.97 18.56
C THR A 98 -18.27 -24.84 19.74
N ALA A 99 -19.05 -23.77 19.78
CA ALA A 99 -20.23 -23.74 20.65
C ALA A 99 -21.37 -24.48 19.95
N PRO A 100 -22.03 -25.47 20.58
CA PRO A 100 -23.19 -26.13 19.97
C PRO A 100 -24.37 -25.16 19.90
N ALA A 101 -25.06 -25.13 18.77
CA ALA A 101 -26.28 -24.35 18.57
C ALA A 101 -27.40 -24.88 19.49
N ALA A 102 -27.87 -24.03 20.41
CA ALA A 102 -29.04 -24.34 21.23
C ALA A 102 -30.31 -24.33 20.36
N ALA A 103 -31.09 -25.41 20.43
CA ALA A 103 -32.37 -25.54 19.74
C ALA A 103 -33.43 -24.59 20.33
N PRO A 104 -34.37 -24.05 19.51
CA PRO A 104 -35.41 -23.17 20.02
C PRO A 104 -36.51 -23.99 20.74
N ALA A 105 -36.93 -23.51 21.91
CA ALA A 105 -38.06 -24.06 22.67
C ALA A 105 -39.39 -23.78 21.95
N ALA A 106 -40.20 -24.82 21.75
CA ALA A 106 -41.52 -24.73 21.15
C ALA A 106 -42.52 -24.04 22.10
N SER A 107 -43.17 -22.98 21.62
CA SER A 107 -44.27 -22.31 22.31
C SER A 107 -45.52 -23.20 22.34
N ALA A 108 -45.95 -23.62 23.53
CA ALA A 108 -47.22 -24.31 23.73
C ALA A 108 -48.40 -23.32 23.70
N GLN A 109 -49.24 -23.40 22.67
CA GLN A 109 -50.54 -22.72 22.61
C GLN A 109 -51.56 -23.51 23.45
N ARG A 110 -52.20 -22.88 24.45
CA ARG A 110 -53.34 -23.46 25.19
C ARG A 110 -54.64 -23.28 24.39
N PRO A 111 -55.52 -24.29 24.28
CA PRO A 111 -56.81 -24.15 23.61
C PRO A 111 -57.85 -23.44 24.51
N PRO A 112 -58.86 -22.76 23.92
CA PRO A 112 -59.90 -22.05 24.68
C PRO A 112 -60.94 -23.01 25.26
N LEU A 113 -61.43 -22.67 26.46
CA LEU A 113 -62.54 -23.34 27.13
C LEU A 113 -63.87 -22.83 26.55
N TYR A 114 -64.70 -23.74 26.03
CA TYR A 114 -66.13 -23.51 25.78
C TYR A 114 -66.92 -24.28 26.84
N GLY A 115 -67.80 -23.59 27.56
CA GLY A 115 -68.87 -24.18 28.38
C GLY A 115 -70.22 -23.59 27.96
N PRO A 116 -71.35 -24.28 28.21
CA PRO A 116 -72.69 -23.81 27.89
C PRO A 116 -73.17 -22.67 28.79
#